data_AF-A0A956HSH6-F1
#
_entry.id   AF-A0A956HSH6-F1
#
_cell.length_a   1.000
_cell.length_b   1.000
_cell.length_c   1.000
_cell.angle_alpha   90.00
_cell.angle_beta   90.00
_cell.angle_gamma   90.00
#
_symmetry.space_group_name_H-M   'P 1'
#
loop_
_entity.id
_entity.type
_entity.pdbx_description
1 polymer ?
#
loop_
_entity_poly.entity_id
_entity_poly.type
_entity_poly.pdbx_seq_one_letter_code
_entity_poly.pdbx_strand_id
1 'polypeptide(L)'
;MPDRKRSDPGSLVARLRRRLVTIPAFWLAAALFWTLAPLTLVIVLIVDIARGRRDFAGVRVWAFLGGYLLINLYGQFLLLGAWIAMGFGLFPKRRVPWTYWIQTHWAGLLLHMANFLFRLQWSVEGSDKVTPTPAVYLIRHASIIDTLIPSRYITGAQGVPLRFVVKRELLNEPCLDIAGHWIANHFVDREPDDSNHEIEAIERLSAEVQPGEGLAIYPEGTRFTAEKRARVISRL
;
A
#
# COMPACT_ATOMS: atom_id res chain seq x y z
N MET A 1 4.26 12.73 -31.88
CA MET A 1 4.70 12.82 -30.47
C MET A 1 5.56 11.59 -30.23
N PRO A 2 6.85 11.71 -29.87
CA PRO A 2 7.73 10.55 -29.88
C PRO A 2 7.31 9.55 -28.80
N ASP A 3 7.23 8.30 -29.25
CA ASP A 3 6.92 7.08 -28.53
C ASP A 3 7.87 6.90 -27.34
N ARG A 4 7.53 7.51 -26.19
CA ARG A 4 8.23 7.25 -24.93
C ARG A 4 7.71 5.92 -24.41
N LYS A 5 8.32 4.81 -24.84
CA LYS A 5 8.27 3.54 -24.09
C LYS A 5 8.45 3.88 -22.62
N ARG A 6 7.36 3.79 -21.83
CA ARG A 6 7.42 4.12 -20.41
C ARG A 6 8.44 3.18 -19.76
N SER A 7 9.46 3.77 -19.13
CA SER A 7 10.55 3.04 -18.50
C SER A 7 10.01 2.04 -17.47
N ASP A 8 10.49 0.80 -17.50
CA ASP A 8 10.21 -0.23 -16.49
C ASP A 8 10.39 0.38 -15.08
N PRO A 9 9.31 0.44 -14.27
CA PRO A 9 9.36 1.04 -12.93
C PRO A 9 10.31 0.31 -11.98
N GLY A 10 10.65 -0.95 -12.29
CA GLY A 10 11.57 -1.81 -11.56
C GLY A 10 13.04 -1.60 -11.89
N SER A 11 13.36 -0.92 -13.00
CA SER A 11 14.74 -0.60 -13.36
C SER A 11 15.43 0.23 -12.27
N LEU A 12 16.73 -0.03 -12.04
CA LEU A 12 17.50 0.65 -10.99
C LEU A 12 17.43 2.18 -11.12
N VAL A 13 17.55 2.69 -12.34
CA VAL A 13 17.48 4.14 -12.63
C VAL A 13 16.10 4.71 -12.30
N ALA A 14 15.01 4.04 -12.71
CA ALA A 14 13.65 4.51 -12.40
C ALA A 14 13.39 4.53 -10.89
N ARG A 15 13.85 3.49 -10.18
CA ARG A 15 13.74 3.39 -8.72
C ARG A 15 14.52 4.51 -8.02
N LEU A 16 15.78 4.73 -8.40
CA LEU A 16 16.60 5.79 -7.81
C LEU A 16 16.00 7.16 -8.06
N ARG A 17 15.63 7.47 -9.31
CA ARG A 17 14.99 8.75 -9.67
C ARG A 17 13.74 9.01 -8.84
N ARG A 18 12.87 8.00 -8.70
CA ARG A 18 11.64 8.12 -7.91
C ARG A 18 11.94 8.34 -6.44
N ARG A 19 12.80 7.52 -5.84
CA ARG A 19 13.17 7.59 -4.41
C ARG A 19 13.87 8.89 -4.03
N LEU A 20 14.69 9.44 -4.92
CA LEU A 20 15.32 10.76 -4.74
C LEU A 20 14.31 11.91 -4.65
N VAL A 21 13.09 11.71 -5.12
CA VAL A 21 12.01 12.70 -5.02
C VAL A 21 11.05 12.33 -3.88
N THR A 22 10.53 11.09 -3.87
CA THR A 22 9.45 10.69 -2.97
C THR A 22 9.88 10.62 -1.51
N ILE A 23 11.10 10.13 -1.22
CA ILE A 23 11.61 10.05 0.15
C ILE A 23 11.77 11.46 0.74
N PRO A 24 12.57 12.38 0.14
CA PRO A 24 12.68 13.74 0.67
C PRO A 24 11.35 14.49 0.72
N ALA A 25 10.45 14.28 -0.25
CA ALA A 25 9.14 14.91 -0.24
C ALA A 25 8.29 14.48 0.97
N PHE A 26 8.32 13.20 1.36
CA PHE A 26 7.63 12.73 2.57
C PHE A 26 8.23 13.31 3.85
N TRP A 27 9.57 13.39 3.92
CA TRP A 27 10.28 14.02 5.03
C TRP A 27 9.96 15.52 5.14
N LEU A 28 9.96 16.24 4.03
CA LEU A 28 9.59 17.65 3.96
C LEU A 28 8.13 17.86 4.33
N ALA A 29 7.21 17.02 3.83
CA ALA A 29 5.80 17.08 4.18
C ALA A 29 5.57 16.84 5.68
N ALA A 30 6.25 15.87 6.28
CA ALA A 30 6.21 15.62 7.71
C ALA A 30 6.77 16.80 8.50
N ALA A 31 7.94 17.33 8.11
CA ALA A 31 8.54 18.48 8.77
C ALA A 31 7.62 19.71 8.70
N LEU A 32 7.04 20.00 7.53
CA LEU A 32 6.13 21.12 7.34
C LEU A 32 4.84 20.93 8.16
N PHE A 33 4.24 19.74 8.12
CA PHE A 33 3.04 19.42 8.88
C PHE A 33 3.26 19.62 10.38
N TRP A 34 4.33 19.06 10.94
CA TRP A 34 4.61 19.14 12.38
C TRP A 34 5.12 20.50 12.83
N THR A 35 5.81 21.25 11.97
CA THR A 35 6.17 22.66 12.23
C THR A 35 4.92 23.53 12.30
N LEU A 36 3.98 23.31 11.38
CA LEU A 36 2.70 24.05 11.34
C LEU A 36 1.62 23.43 12.24
N ALA A 37 1.93 22.37 12.99
CA ALA A 37 0.96 21.64 13.79
C ALA A 37 0.22 22.50 14.82
N PRO A 38 0.89 23.36 15.62
CA PRO A 38 0.19 24.20 16.60
C PRO A 38 -0.85 25.11 15.96
N LEU A 39 -0.49 25.74 14.84
CA LEU A 39 -1.38 26.64 14.10
C LEU A 39 -2.52 25.88 13.43
N THR A 40 -2.20 24.84 12.66
CA THR A 40 -3.21 24.07 11.90
C THR A 40 -4.17 23.32 12.82
N LEU A 41 -3.71 22.83 13.97
CA LEU A 41 -4.58 22.19 14.96
C LEU A 41 -5.60 23.18 15.53
N VAL A 42 -5.17 24.38 15.92
CA VAL A 42 -6.08 25.43 16.41
C VAL A 42 -7.10 25.82 15.33
N ILE A 43 -6.66 25.99 14.08
CA ILE A 43 -7.56 26.30 12.96
C ILE A 43 -8.62 25.19 12.78
N VAL A 44 -8.20 23.92 12.71
CA VAL A 44 -9.11 22.79 12.51
C VAL A 44 -10.08 22.64 13.69
N LEU A 45 -9.61 22.86 14.92
CA LEU A 45 -10.45 22.86 16.12
C LEU A 45 -11.53 23.96 16.06
N ILE A 46 -11.15 25.19 15.72
CA ILE A 46 -12.09 26.31 15.54
C ILE A 46 -13.11 25.97 14.45
N VAL A 47 -12.67 25.42 13.32
CA VAL A 47 -13.57 25.03 12.22
C VAL A 47 -14.57 23.96 12.66
N ASP A 48 -14.15 22.93 13.40
CA ASP A 48 -15.06 21.91 13.90
C ASP A 48 -16.07 22.49 14.90
N ILE A 49 -15.64 23.35 15.81
CA ILE A 49 -16.51 24.05 16.76
C ILE A 49 -17.52 24.95 16.02
N ALA A 50 -17.04 25.78 15.08
CA ALA A 50 -17.88 26.71 14.32
C ALA A 50 -18.90 26.00 13.43
N ARG A 51 -18.57 24.80 12.93
CA ARG A 51 -19.50 23.94 12.16
C ARG A 51 -20.42 23.08 13.03
N GLY A 52 -20.35 23.20 14.36
CA GLY A 52 -21.17 22.42 15.29
C GLY A 52 -20.88 20.91 15.26
N ARG A 53 -19.70 20.51 14.79
CA ARG A 53 -19.32 19.09 14.65
C ARG A 53 -18.92 18.51 16.00
N ARG A 54 -19.87 17.84 16.67
CA ARG A 54 -19.66 17.25 18.00
C ARG A 54 -18.66 16.08 18.03
N ASP A 55 -18.36 15.50 16.87
CA ASP A 55 -17.45 14.37 16.75
C ASP A 55 -15.99 14.78 16.54
N PHE A 56 -15.70 16.06 16.32
CA PHE A 56 -14.38 16.60 15.97
C PHE A 56 -13.75 15.87 14.76
N ALA A 57 -14.56 15.62 13.74
CA ALA A 57 -14.14 14.91 12.53
C ALA A 57 -12.90 15.54 11.86
N GLY A 58 -12.81 16.88 11.82
CA GLY A 58 -11.65 17.57 11.28
C GLY A 58 -10.37 17.27 12.07
N VAL A 59 -10.44 17.35 13.41
CA VAL A 59 -9.30 17.03 14.28
C VAL A 59 -8.84 15.57 14.11
N ARG A 60 -9.77 14.63 13.94
CA ARG A 60 -9.45 13.22 13.69
C ARG A 60 -8.74 13.02 12.35
N VAL A 61 -9.21 13.68 11.29
CA VAL A 61 -8.54 13.64 9.97
C VAL A 61 -7.15 14.28 10.05
N TRP A 62 -7.03 15.42 10.74
CA TRP A 62 -5.74 16.05 10.99
C TRP A 62 -4.78 15.12 11.73
N ALA A 63 -5.24 14.47 12.80
CA ALA A 63 -4.45 13.52 13.57
C ALA A 63 -4.04 12.30 12.73
N PHE A 64 -4.96 11.80 11.90
CA PHE A 64 -4.67 10.68 10.99
C PHE A 64 -3.59 11.06 9.96
N LEU A 65 -3.65 12.28 9.40
CA LEU A 65 -2.65 12.75 8.44
C LEU A 65 -1.26 12.88 9.09
N GLY A 66 -1.18 13.47 10.28
CA GLY A 66 0.07 13.59 11.03
C GLY A 66 0.65 12.24 11.41
N GLY A 67 -0.19 11.33 11.93
CA GLY A 67 0.23 9.99 12.28
C GLY A 67 0.59 9.14 11.06
N TYR A 68 -0.10 9.30 9.93
CA TYR A 68 0.24 8.64 8.66
C TYR A 68 1.64 9.03 8.21
N LEU A 69 1.99 10.33 8.28
CA LEU A 69 3.33 10.82 7.94
C LEU A 69 4.38 10.19 8.88
N LEU A 70 4.15 10.20 10.19
CA LEU A 70 5.08 9.61 11.17
C LEU A 70 5.27 8.10 10.98
N ILE A 71 4.18 7.35 10.75
CA ILE A 71 4.23 5.91 10.52
C ILE A 71 4.99 5.59 9.23
N ASN A 72 4.88 6.42 8.19
CA ASN A 72 5.69 6.28 6.98
C ASN A 72 7.17 6.58 7.21
N LEU A 73 7.51 7.62 7.97
CA LEU A 73 8.92 7.85 8.34
C LEU A 73 9.48 6.68 9.16
N TYR A 74 8.70 6.18 10.12
CA TYR A 74 9.04 5.00 10.90
C TYR A 74 9.25 3.75 10.03
N GLY A 75 8.35 3.49 9.07
CA GLY A 75 8.48 2.41 8.10
C GLY A 75 9.77 2.51 7.28
N GLN A 76 10.14 3.71 6.84
CA GLN A 76 11.40 3.96 6.15
C GLN A 76 12.62 3.64 7.03
N PHE A 77 12.57 3.99 8.32
CA PHE A 77 13.63 3.62 9.27
C PHE A 77 13.74 2.12 9.49
N LEU A 78 12.61 1.41 9.62
CA LEU A 78 12.61 -0.05 9.72
C LEU A 78 13.23 -0.70 8.48
N LEU A 79 12.88 -0.21 7.30
CA LEU A 79 13.42 -0.70 6.04
C LEU A 79 14.93 -0.39 5.95
N LEU A 80 15.37 0.81 6.31
CA LEU A 80 16.79 1.15 6.37
C LEU A 80 17.55 0.22 7.33
N GLY A 81 17.01 0.01 8.53
CA GLY A 81 17.59 -0.91 9.52
C GLY A 81 17.69 -2.35 8.99
N ALA A 82 16.64 -2.85 8.34
CA ALA A 82 16.65 -4.16 7.71
C ALA A 82 17.67 -4.25 6.56
N TRP A 83 17.85 -3.19 5.79
CA TRP A 83 18.85 -3.15 4.72
C TRP A 83 20.29 -3.19 5.27
N ILE A 84 20.57 -2.42 6.34
CA ILE A 84 21.88 -2.42 7.02
C ILE A 84 22.14 -3.80 7.65
N ALA A 85 21.19 -4.34 8.41
CA ALA A 85 21.30 -5.63 9.08
C ALA A 85 21.54 -6.81 8.11
N MET A 86 21.06 -6.68 6.86
CA MET A 86 21.22 -7.69 5.81
C MET A 86 22.41 -7.41 4.89
N GLY A 87 23.41 -6.68 5.40
CA GLY A 87 24.69 -6.45 4.73
C GLY A 87 24.54 -5.56 3.50
N PHE A 88 23.79 -4.46 3.60
CA PHE A 88 23.66 -3.46 2.53
C PHE A 88 23.09 -4.05 1.22
N GLY A 89 22.30 -5.12 1.33
CA GLY A 89 21.69 -5.81 0.19
C GLY A 89 22.44 -7.05 -0.30
N LEU A 90 23.52 -7.46 0.35
CA LEU A 90 24.26 -8.69 0.03
C LEU A 90 23.44 -9.97 0.26
N PHE A 91 22.44 -9.95 1.15
CA PHE A 91 21.64 -11.12 1.48
C PHE A 91 20.14 -10.93 1.18
N PRO A 92 19.73 -10.83 -0.10
CA PRO A 92 18.34 -10.50 -0.47
C PRO A 92 17.33 -11.54 0.02
N LYS A 93 17.67 -12.83 0.01
CA LYS A 93 16.77 -13.91 0.50
C LYS A 93 16.48 -13.79 1.99
N ARG A 94 17.47 -13.37 2.80
CA ARG A 94 17.31 -13.21 4.26
C ARG A 94 16.43 -12.01 4.62
N ARG A 95 16.28 -11.05 3.70
CA ARG A 95 15.45 -9.86 3.87
C ARG A 95 13.96 -10.12 3.66
N VAL A 96 13.58 -11.16 2.93
CA VAL A 96 12.17 -11.42 2.55
C VAL A 96 11.26 -11.58 3.77
N PRO A 97 11.55 -12.43 4.78
CA PRO A 97 10.70 -12.57 5.96
C PRO A 97 10.55 -11.25 6.75
N TRP A 98 11.64 -10.50 6.88
CA TRP A 98 11.63 -9.19 7.52
C TRP A 98 10.79 -8.18 6.75
N THR A 99 10.80 -8.24 5.42
CA THR A 99 9.97 -7.35 4.59
C THR A 99 8.49 -7.61 4.82
N TYR A 100 8.08 -8.88 4.87
CA TYR A 100 6.70 -9.24 5.23
C TYR A 100 6.35 -8.81 6.66
N TRP A 101 7.25 -9.00 7.62
CA TRP A 101 7.04 -8.51 8.99
C TRP A 101 6.88 -6.98 9.03
N ILE A 102 7.75 -6.21 8.37
CA ILE A 102 7.66 -4.75 8.31
C ILE A 102 6.35 -4.33 7.63
N GLN A 103 5.99 -4.95 6.51
CA GLN A 103 4.75 -4.64 5.79
C GLN A 103 3.52 -4.88 6.66
N THR A 104 3.44 -6.04 7.32
CA THR A 104 2.31 -6.38 8.21
C THR A 104 2.26 -5.48 9.43
N HIS A 105 3.41 -5.15 10.02
CA HIS A 105 3.51 -4.24 11.15
C HIS A 105 3.08 -2.81 10.77
N TRP A 106 3.64 -2.26 9.70
CA TRP A 106 3.30 -0.94 9.18
C TRP A 106 1.81 -0.82 8.82
N ALA A 107 1.26 -1.82 8.10
CA ALA A 107 -0.16 -1.85 7.78
C ALA A 107 -1.03 -1.97 9.03
N GLY A 108 -0.58 -2.75 10.02
CA GLY A 108 -1.23 -2.90 11.33
C GLY A 108 -1.28 -1.59 12.11
N LEU A 109 -0.20 -0.81 12.13
CA LEU A 109 -0.17 0.51 12.78
C LEU A 109 -1.12 1.50 12.12
N LEU A 110 -1.11 1.58 10.78
CA LEU A 110 -2.03 2.44 10.03
C LEU A 110 -3.49 2.07 10.28
N LEU A 111 -3.81 0.77 10.26
CA LEU A 111 -5.17 0.30 10.48
C LEU A 111 -5.60 0.52 11.94
N HIS A 112 -4.71 0.27 12.91
CA HIS A 112 -4.99 0.55 14.32
C HIS A 112 -5.28 2.03 14.55
N MET A 113 -4.47 2.92 13.97
CA MET A 113 -4.70 4.37 14.03
C MET A 113 -6.03 4.76 13.37
N ALA A 114 -6.35 4.21 12.19
CA ALA A 114 -7.64 4.43 11.53
C ALA A 114 -8.82 4.00 12.42
N ASN A 115 -8.72 2.81 13.03
CA ASN A 115 -9.76 2.26 13.90
C ASN A 115 -9.96 3.13 15.14
N PHE A 116 -8.87 3.58 15.75
CA PHE A 116 -8.92 4.44 16.92
C PHE A 116 -9.53 5.81 16.61
N LEU A 117 -9.01 6.49 15.58
CA LEU A 117 -9.44 7.86 15.24
C LEU A 117 -10.84 7.90 14.66
N PHE A 118 -11.20 6.96 13.79
CA PHE A 118 -12.50 6.95 13.10
C PHE A 118 -13.51 5.98 13.70
N ARG A 119 -13.17 5.33 14.83
CA ARG A 119 -14.04 4.36 15.53
C ARG A 119 -14.54 3.24 14.62
N LEU A 120 -13.66 2.76 13.74
CA LEU A 120 -13.99 1.67 12.82
C LEU A 120 -14.01 0.35 13.57
N GLN A 121 -15.02 -0.47 13.28
CA GLN A 121 -15.16 -1.83 13.77
C GLN A 121 -15.10 -2.80 12.60
N TRP A 122 -14.42 -3.92 12.77
CA TRP A 122 -14.22 -4.93 11.74
C TRP A 122 -14.92 -6.22 12.14
N SER A 123 -15.71 -6.77 11.23
CA SER A 123 -16.17 -8.15 11.29
C SER A 123 -15.42 -8.93 10.21
N VAL A 124 -14.88 -10.09 10.56
CA VAL A 124 -14.19 -10.99 9.63
C VAL A 124 -14.89 -12.32 9.66
N GLU A 125 -15.43 -12.72 8.51
CA GLU A 125 -16.12 -13.99 8.33
C GLU A 125 -15.31 -14.87 7.36
N GLY A 126 -15.28 -16.19 7.61
CA GLY A 126 -14.62 -17.15 6.74
C GLY A 126 -13.09 -17.11 6.75
N SER A 127 -12.47 -16.67 7.86
CA SER A 127 -11.01 -16.64 8.00
C SER A 127 -10.37 -18.03 7.91
N ASP A 128 -11.11 -19.07 8.30
CA ASP A 128 -10.76 -20.48 8.18
C ASP A 128 -10.55 -20.92 6.73
N LYS A 129 -11.13 -20.19 5.76
CA LYS A 129 -11.05 -20.49 4.33
C LYS A 129 -9.89 -19.80 3.62
N VAL A 130 -9.05 -19.08 4.35
CA VAL A 130 -7.85 -18.45 3.78
C VAL A 130 -6.84 -19.52 3.33
N THR A 131 -6.86 -20.69 3.97
CA THR A 131 -6.11 -21.88 3.54
C THR A 131 -7.07 -22.92 2.95
N PRO A 132 -6.61 -23.83 2.07
CA PRO A 132 -5.21 -24.10 1.68
C PRO A 132 -4.61 -23.07 0.70
N THR A 133 -3.28 -23.00 0.69
CA THR A 133 -2.45 -22.25 -0.26
C THR A 133 -1.61 -23.23 -1.11
N PRO A 134 -1.14 -22.86 -2.32
CA PRO A 134 -1.21 -21.55 -2.95
C PRO A 134 -2.61 -21.17 -3.40
N ALA A 135 -2.97 -19.88 -3.28
CA ALA A 135 -4.29 -19.38 -3.66
C ALA A 135 -4.21 -17.99 -4.31
N VAL A 136 -5.18 -17.69 -5.18
CA VAL A 136 -5.40 -16.36 -5.74
C VAL A 136 -6.51 -15.66 -4.97
N TYR A 137 -6.19 -14.53 -4.36
CA TYR A 137 -7.08 -13.69 -3.59
C TYR A 137 -7.63 -12.58 -4.47
N LEU A 138 -8.92 -12.66 -4.78
CA LEU A 138 -9.64 -11.66 -5.57
C LEU A 138 -10.21 -10.60 -4.64
N ILE A 139 -9.54 -9.46 -4.54
CA ILE A 139 -9.91 -8.41 -3.60
C ILE A 139 -10.69 -7.32 -4.33
N ARG A 140 -11.88 -7.03 -3.83
CA ARG A 140 -12.65 -5.87 -4.28
C ARG A 140 -11.94 -4.57 -3.87
N HIS A 141 -11.85 -3.61 -4.78
CA HIS A 141 -11.22 -2.32 -4.52
C HIS A 141 -12.26 -1.20 -4.44
N ALA A 142 -12.85 -0.99 -3.26
CA ALA A 142 -13.78 0.08 -2.95
C ALA A 142 -13.09 1.35 -2.39
N SER A 143 -11.96 1.22 -1.68
CA SER A 143 -11.34 2.31 -0.94
C SER A 143 -9.80 2.26 -0.93
N ILE A 144 -9.17 3.31 -0.40
CA ILE A 144 -7.72 3.34 -0.17
C ILE A 144 -7.29 2.42 0.99
N ILE A 145 -8.17 2.16 1.96
CA ILE A 145 -7.88 1.31 3.12
C ILE A 145 -7.78 -0.17 2.70
N ASP A 146 -8.42 -0.54 1.59
CA ASP A 146 -8.46 -1.92 1.10
C ASP A 146 -7.07 -2.51 0.83
N THR A 147 -6.07 -1.66 0.58
CA THR A 147 -4.68 -2.11 0.36
C THR A 147 -4.02 -2.61 1.65
N LEU A 148 -4.51 -2.19 2.81
CA LEU A 148 -3.99 -2.60 4.12
C LEU A 148 -4.61 -3.90 4.62
N ILE A 149 -5.86 -4.18 4.22
CA ILE A 149 -6.67 -5.30 4.71
C ILE A 149 -5.97 -6.66 4.46
N PRO A 150 -5.47 -6.99 3.25
CA PRO A 150 -4.83 -8.28 3.00
C PRO A 150 -3.57 -8.46 3.83
N SER A 151 -2.76 -7.40 3.96
CA SER A 151 -1.55 -7.44 4.79
C SER A 151 -1.89 -7.71 6.26
N ARG A 152 -2.99 -7.15 6.80
CA ARG A 152 -3.38 -7.37 8.20
C ARG A 152 -4.04 -8.73 8.46
N TYR A 153 -5.01 -9.09 7.63
CA TYR A 153 -5.95 -10.20 7.90
C TYR A 153 -5.62 -11.49 7.17
N ILE A 154 -4.81 -11.46 6.11
CA ILE A 154 -4.32 -12.65 5.44
C ILE A 154 -2.87 -12.89 5.87
N THR A 155 -1.96 -11.96 5.55
CA THR A 155 -0.54 -12.16 5.90
C THR A 155 -0.30 -12.10 7.40
N GLY A 156 -0.79 -11.06 8.09
CA GLY A 156 -0.56 -10.91 9.52
C GLY A 156 -1.33 -11.90 10.40
N ALA A 157 -2.58 -12.22 10.06
CA ALA A 157 -3.43 -13.06 10.91
C ALA A 157 -3.36 -14.56 10.57
N GLN A 158 -3.15 -14.92 9.30
CA GLN A 158 -3.12 -16.32 8.85
C GLN A 158 -1.71 -16.78 8.44
N GLY A 159 -0.71 -15.90 8.51
CA GLY A 159 0.68 -16.24 8.18
C GLY A 159 0.92 -16.48 6.69
N VAL A 160 0.01 -16.05 5.81
CA VAL A 160 0.12 -16.27 4.35
C VAL A 160 0.83 -15.07 3.68
N PRO A 161 2.12 -15.18 3.30
CA PRO A 161 2.81 -14.14 2.54
C PRO A 161 2.11 -13.91 1.20
N LEU A 162 1.78 -12.64 0.92
CA LEU A 162 1.09 -12.25 -0.30
C LEU A 162 2.02 -11.52 -1.28
N ARG A 163 2.03 -12.00 -2.51
CA ARG A 163 2.48 -11.30 -3.70
C ARG A 163 1.34 -10.45 -4.23
N PHE A 164 1.61 -9.24 -4.68
CA PHE A 164 0.58 -8.29 -5.10
C PHE A 164 0.70 -7.93 -6.58
N VAL A 165 -0.45 -7.91 -7.26
CA VAL A 165 -0.63 -7.17 -8.53
C VAL A 165 -1.31 -5.86 -8.20
N VAL A 166 -0.55 -4.78 -8.19
CA VAL A 166 -1.01 -3.46 -7.74
C VAL A 166 -0.62 -2.37 -8.72
N LYS A 167 -1.24 -1.19 -8.55
CA LYS A 167 -0.98 -0.06 -9.45
C LYS A 167 0.44 0.46 -9.31
N ARG A 168 1.06 0.79 -10.44
CA ARG A 168 2.36 1.46 -10.48
C ARG A 168 2.40 2.79 -9.74
N GLU A 169 1.30 3.55 -9.66
CA GLU A 169 1.29 4.83 -8.94
C GLU A 169 1.48 4.68 -7.42
N LEU A 170 1.25 3.49 -6.86
CA LEU A 170 1.52 3.24 -5.44
C LEU A 170 3.01 3.33 -5.11
N LEU A 171 3.89 3.24 -6.10
CA LEU A 171 5.32 3.46 -5.95
C LEU A 171 5.68 4.91 -5.57
N ASN A 172 4.71 5.83 -5.62
CA ASN A 172 4.90 7.18 -5.09
C ASN A 172 4.92 7.21 -3.55
N GLU A 173 4.47 6.15 -2.88
CA GLU A 173 4.63 5.97 -1.44
C GLU A 173 5.98 5.26 -1.17
N PRO A 174 6.93 5.91 -0.46
CA PRO A 174 8.27 5.37 -0.24
C PRO A 174 8.35 3.98 0.39
N CYS A 175 7.51 3.66 1.38
CA CYS A 175 7.55 2.34 2.03
C CYS A 175 7.15 1.24 1.05
N LEU A 176 6.07 1.45 0.28
CA LEU A 176 5.60 0.56 -0.77
C LEU A 176 6.61 0.43 -1.91
N ASP A 177 7.30 1.50 -2.31
CA ASP A 177 8.37 1.39 -3.29
C ASP A 177 9.53 0.54 -2.76
N ILE A 178 10.02 0.80 -1.55
CA ILE A 178 11.17 0.08 -1.01
C ILE A 178 10.82 -1.39 -0.75
N ALA A 179 9.81 -1.65 0.08
CA ALA A 179 9.39 -3.00 0.45
C ALA A 179 8.81 -3.77 -0.74
N GLY A 180 8.06 -3.08 -1.60
CA GLY A 180 7.39 -3.72 -2.74
C GLY A 180 8.34 -4.25 -3.81
N HIS A 181 9.55 -3.70 -3.92
CA HIS A 181 10.63 -4.26 -4.75
C HIS A 181 11.51 -5.27 -4.02
N TRP A 182 11.26 -5.52 -2.74
CA TRP A 182 12.02 -6.47 -1.93
C TRP A 182 11.37 -7.84 -1.84
N ILE A 183 10.08 -7.92 -2.13
CA ILE A 183 9.28 -9.12 -2.30
C ILE A 183 8.74 -9.18 -3.74
N ALA A 184 8.27 -10.34 -4.17
CA ALA A 184 7.81 -10.56 -5.53
C ALA A 184 6.41 -9.94 -5.75
N ASN A 185 6.37 -8.65 -6.09
CA ASN A 185 5.15 -7.94 -6.51
C ASN A 185 5.26 -7.51 -7.97
N HIS A 186 4.12 -7.33 -8.61
CA HIS A 186 4.02 -6.70 -9.93
C HIS A 186 3.26 -5.37 -9.85
N PHE A 187 3.85 -4.34 -10.45
CA PHE A 187 3.34 -2.96 -10.44
C PHE A 187 2.82 -2.58 -11.83
N VAL A 188 1.53 -2.85 -12.05
CA VAL A 188 0.85 -2.73 -13.34
C VAL A 188 0.70 -1.27 -13.78
N ASP A 189 1.03 -0.99 -15.04
CA ASP A 189 0.55 0.21 -15.74
C ASP A 189 -0.87 -0.03 -16.29
N ARG A 190 -1.79 0.89 -16.01
CA ARG A 190 -3.22 0.76 -16.38
C ARG A 190 -3.56 1.31 -17.74
N GLU A 191 -2.66 2.12 -18.28
CA GLU A 191 -2.70 2.60 -19.65
C GLU A 191 -1.40 2.15 -20.31
N PRO A 192 -1.18 0.82 -20.42
CA PRO A 192 0.06 0.32 -20.99
C PRO A 192 0.03 0.54 -22.51
N ASP A 193 1.18 0.92 -23.06
CA ASP A 193 1.39 0.92 -24.51
C ASP A 193 1.33 -0.52 -25.07
N ASP A 194 1.62 -1.52 -24.22
CA ASP A 194 1.56 -2.95 -24.50
C ASP A 194 0.82 -3.70 -23.37
N SER A 195 -0.45 -4.03 -23.59
CA SER A 195 -1.25 -4.79 -22.62
C SER A 195 -0.83 -6.26 -22.49
N ASN A 196 -0.22 -6.86 -23.52
CA ASN A 196 0.20 -8.25 -23.48
C ASN A 196 1.38 -8.43 -22.52
N HIS A 197 2.30 -7.47 -22.51
CA HIS A 197 3.41 -7.45 -21.56
C HIS A 197 2.95 -7.50 -20.09
N GLU A 198 1.91 -6.75 -19.75
CA GLU A 198 1.34 -6.74 -18.39
C GLU A 198 0.68 -8.08 -18.04
N ILE A 199 -0.04 -8.69 -18.99
CA ILE A 199 -0.65 -10.02 -18.80
C ILE A 199 0.43 -11.07 -18.59
N GLU A 200 1.46 -11.12 -19.42
CA GLU A 200 2.57 -12.07 -19.26
C GLU A 200 3.29 -11.89 -17.93
N ALA A 201 3.46 -10.66 -17.45
CA ALA A 201 4.07 -10.40 -16.15
C ALA A 201 3.21 -10.94 -14.99
N ILE A 202 1.88 -10.81 -15.09
CA ILE A 202 0.94 -11.37 -14.12
C ILE A 202 0.94 -12.91 -14.18
N GLU A 203 0.97 -13.50 -15.38
CA GLU A 203 1.05 -14.95 -15.57
C GLU A 203 2.34 -15.53 -14.97
N ARG A 204 3.49 -14.89 -15.24
CA ARG A 204 4.77 -15.27 -14.62
C ARG A 204 4.70 -15.17 -13.10
N LEU A 205 4.17 -14.07 -12.57
CA LEU A 205 4.04 -13.89 -11.13
C LEU A 205 3.17 -14.98 -10.49
N SER A 206 2.07 -15.35 -11.16
CA SER A 206 1.16 -16.42 -10.72
C SER A 206 1.81 -17.80 -10.77
N ALA A 207 2.61 -18.08 -11.79
CA ALA A 207 3.31 -19.36 -11.94
C ALA A 207 4.40 -19.57 -10.86
N GLU A 208 4.94 -18.49 -10.30
CA GLU A 208 6.01 -18.55 -9.30
C GLU A 208 5.54 -18.59 -7.83
N VAL A 209 4.22 -18.53 -7.60
CA VAL A 209 3.64 -18.61 -6.24
C VAL A 209 3.98 -19.95 -5.62
N GLN A 210 4.68 -19.91 -4.47
CA GLN A 210 5.13 -21.13 -3.79
C GLN A 210 4.05 -21.71 -2.87
N PRO A 211 4.12 -23.01 -2.51
CA PRO A 211 3.32 -23.57 -1.42
C PRO A 211 3.44 -22.72 -0.15
N GLY A 212 2.31 -22.38 0.47
CA GLY A 212 2.27 -21.46 1.62
C GLY A 212 2.04 -19.99 1.27
N GLU A 213 2.25 -19.58 0.01
CA GLU A 213 2.09 -18.18 -0.44
C GLU A 213 0.72 -17.91 -1.10
N GLY A 214 0.41 -16.64 -1.33
CA GLY A 214 -0.76 -16.23 -2.09
C GLY A 214 -0.47 -15.13 -3.10
N LEU A 215 -1.31 -15.05 -4.14
CA LEU A 215 -1.33 -13.94 -5.08
C LEU A 215 -2.57 -13.08 -4.85
N ALA A 216 -2.40 -11.82 -4.52
CA ALA A 216 -3.47 -10.86 -4.31
C ALA A 216 -3.64 -9.97 -5.56
N ILE A 217 -4.84 -10.01 -6.15
CA ILE A 217 -5.19 -9.20 -7.31
C ILE A 217 -6.48 -8.42 -7.07
N TYR A 218 -6.58 -7.25 -7.72
CA TYR A 218 -7.77 -6.39 -7.69
C TYR A 218 -8.44 -6.40 -9.07
N PRO A 219 -9.29 -7.40 -9.37
CA PRO A 219 -9.72 -7.72 -10.73
C PRO A 219 -10.51 -6.59 -11.40
N GLU A 220 -11.17 -5.74 -10.63
CA GLU A 220 -11.91 -4.58 -11.15
C GLU A 220 -11.00 -3.55 -11.83
N GLY A 221 -9.69 -3.56 -11.55
CA GLY A 221 -8.72 -2.66 -12.18
C GLY A 221 -9.01 -1.18 -11.96
N THR A 222 -10.00 -0.79 -11.15
CA THR A 222 -10.37 0.59 -10.76
C THR A 222 -11.17 0.55 -9.45
N ARG A 223 -11.41 1.71 -8.83
CA ARG A 223 -12.32 1.75 -7.67
C ARG A 223 -13.76 1.50 -8.11
N PHE A 224 -14.49 0.71 -7.33
CA PHE A 224 -15.89 0.39 -7.55
C PHE A 224 -16.76 1.64 -7.71
N THR A 225 -17.63 1.65 -8.74
CA THR A 225 -18.82 2.51 -8.81
C THR A 225 -20.00 1.71 -9.39
N ALA A 226 -21.23 2.05 -9.00
CA ALA A 226 -22.42 1.36 -9.50
C ALA A 226 -22.52 1.41 -11.03
N GLU A 227 -22.18 2.55 -11.63
CA GLU A 227 -22.13 2.77 -13.08
C GLU A 227 -21.12 1.87 -13.79
N LYS A 228 -19.92 1.67 -13.22
CA LYS A 228 -18.91 0.77 -13.79
C LYS A 228 -19.35 -0.68 -13.72
N ARG A 229 -19.96 -1.10 -12.61
CA ARG A 229 -20.53 -2.45 -12.48
C ARG A 229 -21.60 -2.69 -13.54
N ALA A 230 -22.53 -1.75 -13.72
CA ALA A 230 -23.57 -1.85 -14.75
C ALA A 230 -22.97 -1.97 -16.16
N ARG A 231 -21.93 -1.18 -16.47
CA ARG A 231 -21.22 -1.23 -17.76
C ARG A 231 -20.49 -2.56 -18.02
N VAL A 232 -19.93 -3.19 -16.99
CA VAL A 232 -19.29 -4.51 -17.13
C VAL A 232 -20.35 -5.59 -17.30
N ILE A 233 -21.44 -5.54 -16.52
CA ILE A 233 -22.55 -6.50 -16.64
C ILE A 233 -23.21 -6.42 -18.02
N SER A 234 -23.37 -5.22 -18.60
CA SER A 234 -23.93 -5.08 -19.95
C SER A 234 -23.04 -5.61 -21.08
N ARG A 235 -21.79 -6.00 -20.78
CA ARG A 235 -20.82 -6.57 -21.74
C ARG A 235 -20.67 -8.09 -21.58
N LEU A 236 -21.32 -8.68 -20.58
CA LEU A 236 -21.42 -10.13 -20.35
C LEU A 236 -22.72 -10.64 -20.97
#